data_AF-A0A2D5HE14-F1
#
_entry.id   AF-A0A2D5HE14-F1
#
_cell.length_a   1.000
_cell.length_b   1.000
_cell.length_c   1.000
_cell.angle_alpha   90.00
_cell.angle_beta   90.00
_cell.angle_gamma   90.00
#
_symmetry.space_group_name_H-M   'P 1'
#
loop_
_entity.id
_entity.type
_entity.pdbx_description
1 polymer ?
#
loop_
_entity_poly.entity_id
_entity_poly.type
_entity_poly.pdbx_seq_one_letter_code
_entity_poly.pdbx_strand_id
1 'polypeptide(L)'
;MLAIHACRCGKSPDRRLDAMIALAVFPSLGDLVVLSTGVWQHADGSRVRALLYSASRTAASTLVPNGCWLEVRAGEAQILGDQGAWSGFHSIEAIAICIAALRARLNQKRYNTHGEEF
;
A
#
# COMPACT_ATOMS: atom_id res chain seq x y z
N MET A 1 10.20 -2.97 0.49
CA MET A 1 11.02 -1.84 -0.01
C MET A 1 10.79 -1.52 -1.48
N LEU A 2 10.65 -2.53 -2.36
CA LEU A 2 10.41 -2.32 -3.80
C LEU A 2 9.19 -1.46 -4.13
N ALA A 3 8.03 -1.68 -3.49
CA ALA A 3 6.83 -0.88 -3.77
C ALA A 3 6.97 0.61 -3.42
N ILE A 4 7.67 0.94 -2.32
CA ILE A 4 7.94 2.35 -1.95
C ILE A 4 8.84 3.01 -2.99
N HIS A 5 9.87 2.31 -3.46
CA HIS A 5 10.73 2.81 -4.52
C HIS A 5 9.94 3.02 -5.82
N ALA A 6 9.11 2.06 -6.21
CA ALA A 6 8.25 2.17 -7.38
C ALA A 6 7.28 3.36 -7.28
N CYS A 7 6.67 3.60 -6.12
CA CYS A 7 5.84 4.78 -5.88
C CYS A 7 6.61 6.08 -6.11
N ARG A 8 7.85 6.19 -5.60
CA ARG A 8 8.68 7.39 -5.78
C ARG A 8 9.09 7.64 -7.24
N CYS A 9 9.18 6.59 -8.04
CA CYS A 9 9.52 6.68 -9.47
C CYS A 9 8.29 6.91 -10.36
N GLY A 10 7.07 6.72 -9.82
CA GLY A 10 5.82 6.85 -10.57
C GLY A 10 5.54 8.28 -11.00
N LYS A 11 5.50 8.56 -12.30
CA LYS A 11 5.23 9.92 -12.81
C LYS A 11 3.74 10.20 -13.04
N SER A 12 2.95 9.14 -13.16
CA SER A 12 1.50 9.17 -13.37
C SER A 12 0.88 7.93 -12.73
N PRO A 13 -0.44 7.89 -12.52
CA PRO A 13 -1.10 6.67 -12.08
C PRO A 13 -0.86 5.52 -13.08
N ASP A 14 -0.64 4.31 -12.55
CA ASP A 14 -0.22 3.15 -13.33
C ASP A 14 -0.75 1.85 -12.70
N ARG A 15 -1.37 1.01 -13.53
CA ARG A 15 -1.88 -0.31 -13.13
C ARG A 15 -0.76 -1.26 -12.69
N ARG A 16 0.43 -1.15 -13.26
CA ARG A 16 1.59 -1.95 -12.81
C ARG A 16 2.03 -1.52 -11.42
N LEU A 17 2.02 -0.22 -11.13
CA LEU A 17 2.26 0.30 -9.79
C LEU A 17 1.20 -0.19 -8.79
N ASP A 18 -0.08 -0.11 -9.15
CA ASP A 18 -1.18 -0.63 -8.32
C ASP A 18 -0.99 -2.12 -7.97
N ALA A 19 -0.57 -2.93 -8.96
CA ALA A 19 -0.31 -4.35 -8.75
C ALA A 19 0.87 -4.60 -7.81
N MET A 20 1.96 -3.82 -7.93
CA MET A 20 3.10 -3.91 -7.02
C MET A 20 2.73 -3.50 -5.59
N ILE A 21 1.89 -2.48 -5.42
CA ILE A 21 1.37 -2.07 -4.11
C ILE A 21 0.50 -3.18 -3.52
N ALA A 22 -0.42 -3.75 -4.32
CA ALA A 22 -1.28 -4.84 -3.88
C ALA A 22 -0.47 -6.04 -3.37
N LEU A 23 0.53 -6.50 -4.13
CA LEU A 23 1.41 -7.61 -3.75
C LEU A 23 2.23 -7.32 -2.49
N ALA A 24 2.66 -6.06 -2.29
CA ALA A 24 3.39 -5.68 -1.09
C ALA A 24 2.51 -5.74 0.18
N VAL A 25 1.21 -5.48 0.04
CA VAL A 25 0.24 -5.43 1.13
C VAL A 25 -0.38 -6.80 1.38
N PHE A 26 -0.70 -7.54 0.31
CA PHE A 26 -1.31 -8.86 0.31
C PHE A 26 -0.43 -9.87 -0.45
N PRO A 27 0.63 -10.41 0.21
CA PRO A 27 1.59 -11.29 -0.48
C PRO A 27 0.98 -12.56 -1.08
N SER A 28 -0.12 -13.07 -0.50
CA SER A 28 -0.83 -14.26 -1.00
C SER A 28 -1.42 -14.09 -2.40
N LEU A 29 -1.54 -12.85 -2.91
CA LEU A 29 -1.88 -12.62 -4.32
C LEU A 29 -0.81 -13.18 -5.27
N GLY A 30 0.44 -13.33 -4.79
CA GLY A 30 1.53 -13.93 -5.56
C GLY A 30 1.37 -15.42 -5.84
N ASP A 31 0.51 -16.10 -5.07
CA ASP A 31 0.23 -17.54 -5.21
C ASP A 31 -0.92 -17.82 -6.19
N LEU A 32 -1.62 -16.77 -6.64
CA LEU A 32 -2.79 -16.88 -7.51
C LEU A 32 -2.43 -16.83 -9.00
N VAL A 33 -3.29 -17.38 -9.84
CA VAL A 33 -3.14 -17.32 -11.30
C VAL A 33 -3.29 -15.86 -11.76
N VAL A 34 -2.25 -15.35 -12.43
CA VAL A 34 -2.26 -13.99 -13.01
C VAL A 34 -3.03 -14.00 -14.32
N LEU A 35 -4.15 -13.26 -14.39
CA LEU A 35 -4.94 -13.12 -15.62
C LEU A 35 -4.49 -11.91 -16.45
N SER A 36 -4.16 -10.81 -15.77
CA SER A 36 -3.61 -9.58 -16.36
C SER A 36 -2.99 -8.71 -15.26
N THR A 37 -2.38 -7.58 -15.62
CA THR A 37 -1.74 -6.67 -14.65
C THR A 37 -2.71 -6.24 -13.55
N GLY A 38 -2.44 -6.69 -12.32
CA GLY A 38 -3.26 -6.38 -11.15
C GLY A 38 -4.60 -7.11 -11.11
N VAL A 39 -4.73 -8.25 -11.81
CA VAL A 39 -5.90 -9.13 -11.77
C VAL A 39 -5.45 -10.57 -11.58
N TRP A 40 -5.99 -11.21 -10.55
CA TRP A 40 -5.68 -12.58 -10.17
C TRP A 40 -6.95 -13.43 -10.07
N GLN A 41 -6.80 -14.74 -10.14
CA GLN A 41 -7.88 -15.71 -10.02
C GLN A 41 -7.60 -16.74 -8.91
N HIS A 42 -8.60 -16.99 -8.07
CA HIS A 42 -8.62 -18.05 -7.07
C HIS A 42 -8.95 -19.41 -7.70
N ALA A 43 -8.66 -20.49 -6.97
CA ALA A 43 -8.92 -21.87 -7.44
C ALA A 43 -10.41 -22.16 -7.72
N ASP A 44 -11.32 -21.47 -7.03
CA ASP A 44 -12.77 -21.55 -7.25
C ASP A 44 -13.25 -20.78 -8.50
N GLY A 45 -12.33 -20.14 -9.23
CA GLY A 45 -12.61 -19.34 -10.41
C GLY A 45 -12.94 -17.87 -10.14
N SER A 46 -13.14 -17.47 -8.87
CA SER A 46 -13.38 -16.07 -8.49
C SER A 46 -12.16 -15.20 -8.76
N ARG A 47 -12.38 -13.90 -9.00
CA ARG A 47 -11.33 -12.96 -9.42
C ARG A 47 -11.17 -11.84 -8.41
N VAL A 48 -9.92 -11.45 -8.18
CA VAL A 48 -9.55 -10.29 -7.37
C VAL A 48 -8.75 -9.31 -8.23
N ARG A 49 -8.99 -8.01 -8.03
CA ARG A 49 -8.33 -6.93 -8.77
C ARG A 49 -7.73 -5.93 -7.80
N ALA A 50 -6.49 -5.51 -8.05
CA ALA A 50 -5.85 -4.41 -7.35
C ALA A 50 -6.67 -3.13 -7.54
N LEU A 51 -6.96 -2.43 -6.45
CA LEU A 51 -7.61 -1.12 -6.52
C LEU A 51 -6.72 -0.11 -7.24
N LEU A 52 -7.28 1.04 -7.61
CA LEU A 52 -6.56 2.12 -8.28
C LEU A 52 -5.73 2.95 -7.29
N TYR A 53 -4.82 2.31 -6.56
CA TYR A 53 -4.06 2.91 -5.45
C TYR A 53 -3.29 4.16 -5.86
N SER A 54 -2.68 4.16 -7.04
CA SER A 54 -1.91 5.28 -7.58
C SER A 54 -2.77 6.43 -8.13
N ALA A 55 -4.06 6.21 -8.37
CA ALA A 55 -4.97 7.19 -9.00
C ALA A 55 -6.05 7.73 -8.06
N SER A 56 -6.51 6.93 -7.10
CA SER A 56 -7.67 7.23 -6.27
C SER A 56 -7.26 7.38 -4.81
N ARG A 57 -7.54 8.56 -4.25
CA ARG A 57 -7.39 8.83 -2.82
C ARG A 57 -8.12 7.78 -1.98
N THR A 58 -9.37 7.49 -2.31
CA THR A 58 -10.18 6.50 -1.59
C THR A 58 -9.53 5.11 -1.63
N ALA A 59 -9.04 4.68 -2.79
CA ALA A 59 -8.32 3.41 -2.90
C ALA A 59 -7.04 3.41 -2.07
N ALA A 60 -6.22 4.46 -2.17
CA ALA A 60 -4.98 4.60 -1.40
C ALA A 60 -5.24 4.58 0.12
N SER A 61 -6.31 5.22 0.59
CA SER A 61 -6.68 5.23 2.01
C SER A 61 -7.03 3.84 2.56
N THR A 62 -7.47 2.88 1.72
CA THR A 62 -7.67 1.48 2.17
C THR A 62 -6.37 0.81 2.62
N LEU A 63 -5.22 1.38 2.25
CA LEU A 63 -3.91 0.89 2.65
C LEU A 63 -3.51 1.35 4.05
N VAL A 64 -4.21 2.30 4.66
CA VAL A 64 -3.97 2.72 6.04
C VAL A 64 -4.06 1.48 6.94
N PRO A 65 -3.04 1.17 7.75
CA PRO A 65 -3.11 0.04 8.65
C PRO A 65 -4.15 0.24 9.76
N ASN A 66 -4.67 -0.86 10.30
CA ASN A 66 -5.57 -0.81 11.46
C ASN A 66 -4.88 -0.13 12.64
N GLY A 67 -5.63 0.66 13.41
CA GLY A 67 -5.09 1.46 14.53
C GLY A 67 -4.36 2.73 14.10
N CYS A 68 -4.28 3.02 12.81
CA CYS A 68 -3.71 4.26 12.29
C CYS A 68 -4.79 5.13 11.62
N TRP A 69 -4.50 6.43 11.49
CA TRP A 69 -5.31 7.37 10.71
C TRP A 69 -4.46 8.15 9.72
N LEU A 70 -5.11 8.70 8.69
CA LEU A 70 -4.49 9.49 7.63
C LEU A 70 -4.71 10.99 7.88
N GLU A 71 -3.62 11.75 7.88
CA GLU A 71 -3.64 13.21 7.74
C GLU A 71 -2.97 13.62 6.43
N VAL A 72 -3.54 14.59 5.74
CA VAL A 72 -2.96 15.17 4.52
C VAL A 72 -2.86 16.67 4.69
N ARG A 73 -1.66 17.22 4.58
CA ARG A 73 -1.39 18.66 4.69
C ARG A 73 -0.41 19.08 3.61
N ALA A 74 -0.76 20.11 2.83
CA ALA A 74 0.13 20.77 1.87
C ALA A 74 0.96 19.83 0.96
N GLY A 75 0.34 18.76 0.42
CA GLY A 75 1.02 17.82 -0.48
C GLY A 75 1.86 16.72 0.20
N GLU A 76 1.85 16.68 1.53
CA GLU A 76 2.38 15.58 2.33
C GLU A 76 1.22 14.74 2.89
N ALA A 77 1.35 13.42 2.79
CA ALA A 77 0.47 12.48 3.48
C ALA A 77 1.21 11.90 4.70
N GLN A 78 0.54 11.83 5.85
CA GLN A 78 1.06 11.23 7.06
C GLN A 78 0.09 10.17 7.57
N ILE A 79 0.63 8.98 7.88
CA ILE A 79 -0.07 7.96 8.66
C ILE A 79 0.40 8.07 10.09
N LEU A 80 -0.56 8.24 11.01
CA LEU A 80 -0.31 8.40 12.44
C LEU A 80 -0.89 7.19 13.17
N GLY A 81 -0.15 6.68 14.15
CA GLY A 81 -0.58 5.58 15.02
C GLY A 81 0.13 5.64 16.36
N ASP A 82 -0.22 4.70 17.24
CA ASP A 82 0.42 4.49 18.55
C ASP A 82 1.94 4.31 18.45
N GLN A 83 2.42 3.66 17.39
CA GLN A 83 3.85 3.40 17.15
C GLN A 83 4.57 4.56 16.43
N GLY A 84 3.91 5.69 16.22
CA GLY A 84 4.52 6.90 15.66
C GLY A 84 3.85 7.41 14.38
N ALA A 85 4.63 8.15 13.59
CA ALA A 85 4.16 8.83 12.39
C ALA A 85 5.02 8.46 11.17
N TRP A 86 4.37 8.21 10.02
CA TRP A 86 5.05 7.87 8.77
C TRP A 86 4.56 8.76 7.65
N SER A 87 5.49 9.55 7.09
CA SER A 87 5.20 10.46 6.00
C SER A 87 5.34 9.81 4.63
N GLY A 88 4.71 10.42 3.63
CA GLY A 88 4.85 10.12 2.22
C GLY A 88 4.79 11.42 1.43
N PHE A 89 5.74 11.60 0.51
CA PHE A 89 5.87 12.79 -0.32
C PHE A 89 5.78 12.39 -1.78
N HIS A 90 4.85 13.01 -2.50
CA HIS A 90 4.71 12.84 -3.95
C HIS A 90 3.84 13.96 -4.52
N SER A 91 4.04 14.33 -5.79
CA SER A 91 3.19 15.32 -6.48
C SER A 91 1.75 14.83 -6.72
N ILE A 92 1.54 13.52 -6.65
CA ILE A 92 0.24 12.85 -6.75
C ILE A 92 -0.17 12.39 -5.35
N GLU A 93 -1.23 12.97 -4.80
CA GLU A 93 -1.68 12.72 -3.42
C GLU A 93 -1.89 11.22 -3.14
N ALA A 94 -2.54 10.49 -4.05
CA ALA A 94 -2.79 9.05 -3.88
C ALA A 94 -1.48 8.25 -3.72
N ILE A 95 -0.43 8.62 -4.46
CA ILE A 95 0.90 7.98 -4.34
C ILE A 95 1.58 8.40 -3.04
N ALA A 96 1.44 9.66 -2.60
CA ALA A 96 1.95 10.11 -1.30
C ALA A 96 1.34 9.28 -0.16
N ILE A 97 0.01 9.06 -0.19
CA ILE A 97 -0.71 8.20 0.76
C ILE A 97 -0.18 6.77 0.70
N CYS A 98 0.03 6.20 -0.49
CA CYS A 98 0.58 4.86 -0.65
C CYS A 98 1.97 4.73 -0.01
N ILE A 99 2.85 5.72 -0.18
CA ILE A 99 4.20 5.72 0.43
C ILE A 99 4.10 5.72 1.96
N ALA A 100 3.28 6.61 2.52
CA ALA A 100 3.07 6.75 3.95
C ALA A 100 2.51 5.44 4.55
N ALA A 101 1.48 4.88 3.93
CA ALA A 101 0.85 3.63 4.33
C ALA A 101 1.80 2.43 4.26
N LEU A 102 2.57 2.28 3.17
CA LEU A 102 3.55 1.21 3.03
C LEU A 102 4.65 1.30 4.11
N ARG A 103 5.09 2.51 4.47
CA ARG A 103 6.04 2.72 5.57
C ARG A 103 5.45 2.31 6.92
N ALA A 104 4.22 2.71 7.22
CA ALA A 104 3.54 2.33 8.44
C ALA A 104 3.41 0.80 8.58
N ARG A 105 2.95 0.12 7.53
CA ARG A 105 2.81 -1.36 7.51
C ARG A 105 4.13 -2.10 7.72
N LEU A 106 5.23 -1.61 7.13
CA LEU A 106 6.55 -2.22 7.33
C LEU A 106 7.00 -2.15 8.79
N ASN A 107 6.64 -1.10 9.51
CA ASN A 107 6.98 -0.95 10.92
C ASN A 107 6.05 -1.77 11.83
N GLN A 108 4.74 -1.85 11.54
CA GLN A 108 3.84 -2.74 12.27
C GLN A 108 4.26 -4.21 12.15
N LYS A 109 4.68 -4.67 10.97
CA LYS A 109 5.20 -6.05 10.81
C LYS A 109 6.43 -6.29 11.69
N ARG A 110 7.36 -5.34 11.77
CA ARG A 110 8.56 -5.45 12.62
C ARG A 110 8.19 -5.49 14.10
N TYR A 111 7.24 -4.68 14.54
CA TYR A 111 6.78 -4.69 15.92
C TYR A 111 6.16 -6.04 16.29
N ASN A 112 5.28 -6.58 15.45
CA ASN A 112 4.64 -7.87 15.71
C ASN A 112 5.64 -9.03 15.77
N THR A 113 6.73 -9.00 15.00
CA THR A 113 7.78 -10.03 15.05
C THR A 113 8.67 -9.94 16.29
N HIS A 114 8.70 -8.79 16.98
CA HIS A 114 9.48 -8.59 18.21
C HIS A 114 8.61 -8.55 19.49
N GLY A 115 7.29 -8.47 19.36
CA GLY A 115 6.34 -8.41 20.47
C GLY A 115 5.77 -9.75 20.94
N GLU A 116 6.18 -10.86 20.33
CA GLU A 116 5.80 -12.24 20.72
C GLU A 116 6.83 -12.92 21.64
N GLU A 117 7.60 -12.14 22.41
CA GLU A 117 8.43 -12.65 23.51
C GLU A 117 7.83 -12.21 24.86
N PHE A 118 6.82 -12.94 25.33
CA PHE A 118 6.43 -12.97 26.75
C PHE A 118 5.91 -14.35 27.13
#